data_AF-A0A318JNQ5-F1
#
_entry.id   AF-A0A318JNQ5-F1
#
_cell.length_a   1.000
_cell.length_b   1.000
_cell.length_c   1.000
_cell.angle_alpha   90.00
_cell.angle_beta   90.00
_cell.angle_gamma   90.00
#
_symmetry.space_group_name_H-M   'P 1'
#
loop_
_entity.id
_entity.type
_entity.pdbx_description
1 polymer ?
#
loop_
_entity_poly.entity_id
_entity_poly.type
_entity_poly.pdbx_seq_one_letter_code
_entity_poly.pdbx_strand_id
1 'polypeptide(L)'
;MKSARVIFAVGDRKWGIMDVAGRALGVDLYKLEHVAKADFPLIAGHYEKAIDSCQRVLDGLGQAMQRPAEFGPDPVLPAYLALHDTMIEFLKQTKSNLDATAVALHRTVQIYANADRTAADELDRKVNDDPELRGKR
;
A
#
# COMPACT_ATOMS: atom_id res chain seq x y z
N MET A 1 -20.76 -26.14 22.52
CA MET A 1 -19.87 -24.96 22.44
C MET A 1 -19.84 -24.25 23.79
N LYS A 2 -18.80 -24.48 24.60
CA LYS A 2 -18.45 -23.63 25.75
C LYS A 2 -16.94 -23.45 25.71
N SER A 3 -16.50 -22.26 25.32
CA SER A 3 -15.08 -21.91 25.32
C SER A 3 -14.66 -21.61 26.75
N ALA A 4 -13.76 -22.41 27.31
CA ALA A 4 -13.22 -22.21 28.65
C ALA A 4 -12.24 -21.03 28.64
N ARG A 5 -12.56 -19.98 29.40
CA ARG A 5 -11.62 -18.88 29.70
C ARG A 5 -10.67 -19.36 30.79
N VAL A 6 -9.40 -19.51 30.46
CA VAL A 6 -8.34 -19.67 31.46
C VAL A 6 -7.84 -18.28 31.83
N ILE A 7 -8.07 -17.87 33.07
CA ILE A 7 -7.59 -16.60 33.62
C ILE A 7 -6.35 -16.94 34.45
N PHE A 8 -5.17 -16.59 33.95
CA PHE A 8 -3.94 -16.61 34.74
C PHE A 8 -3.79 -15.26 35.44
N ALA A 9 -3.76 -15.28 36.78
CA ALA A 9 -3.45 -14.14 37.61
C ALA A 9 -2.14 -14.40 38.36
N VAL A 10 -1.07 -13.75 37.93
CA VAL A 10 0.16 -13.57 38.70
C VAL A 10 0.48 -12.08 38.63
N GLY A 11 0.28 -11.37 39.75
CA GLY A 11 0.64 -9.96 39.94
C GLY A 11 0.07 -8.97 38.91
N ASP A 12 -1.13 -8.43 39.17
CA ASP A 12 -1.79 -7.23 38.62
C ASP A 12 -1.69 -6.86 37.12
N ARG A 13 -1.03 -7.65 36.27
CA ARG A 13 -0.97 -7.46 34.82
C ARG A 13 -1.71 -8.60 34.15
N LYS A 14 -2.98 -8.33 33.81
CA LYS A 14 -3.82 -9.22 33.00
C LYS A 14 -3.17 -9.43 31.62
N TRP A 15 -2.54 -10.58 31.43
CA TRP A 15 -2.10 -11.08 30.11
C TRP A 15 -3.29 -11.48 29.19
N GLY A 16 -4.53 -11.30 29.63
CA GLY A 16 -5.77 -11.65 28.91
C GLY A 16 -6.13 -10.78 27.70
N ILE A 17 -5.21 -9.96 27.19
CA ILE A 17 -5.42 -9.08 26.02
C ILE A 17 -4.46 -9.42 24.87
N MET A 18 -3.43 -10.25 25.11
CA MET A 18 -2.33 -10.44 24.16
C MET A 18 -2.74 -11.24 22.91
N ASP A 19 -3.65 -12.20 23.05
CA ASP A 19 -4.22 -12.99 21.94
C ASP A 19 -5.17 -12.15 21.05
N VAL A 20 -5.89 -11.18 21.63
CA VAL A 20 -6.73 -10.25 20.85
C VAL A 20 -5.87 -9.22 20.12
N ALA A 21 -4.83 -8.69 20.78
CA ALA A 21 -3.92 -7.71 20.20
C ALA A 21 -3.06 -8.31 19.07
N GLY A 22 -2.52 -9.52 19.23
CA GLY A 22 -1.74 -10.20 18.18
C GLY A 22 -2.58 -10.56 16.96
N ARG A 23 -3.82 -11.02 17.16
CA ARG A 23 -4.76 -11.27 16.04
C ARG A 23 -5.15 -9.99 15.31
N ALA A 24 -5.38 -8.90 16.03
CA ALA A 24 -5.68 -7.60 15.42
C ALA A 24 -4.49 -7.11 14.57
N LEU A 25 -3.26 -7.19 15.09
CA LEU A 25 -2.05 -6.83 14.36
C LEU A 25 -1.88 -7.67 13.08
N GLY A 26 -2.06 -8.99 13.16
CA GLY A 26 -1.95 -9.86 11.98
C GLY A 26 -2.96 -9.53 10.88
N VAL A 27 -4.21 -9.21 11.26
CA VAL A 27 -5.25 -8.76 10.31
C VAL A 27 -4.88 -7.43 9.67
N ASP A 28 -4.35 -6.48 10.45
CA ASP A 28 -3.96 -5.17 9.93
C ASP A 28 -2.76 -5.26 9.00
N LEU A 29 -1.75 -6.07 9.34
CA LEU A 29 -0.61 -6.36 8.46
C LEU A 29 -1.07 -7.01 7.15
N TYR A 30 -2.02 -7.95 7.21
CA TYR A 30 -2.58 -8.56 6.00
C TYR A 30 -3.29 -7.53 5.10
N LYS A 31 -4.09 -6.63 5.68
CA LYS A 31 -4.75 -5.56 4.91
C LYS A 31 -3.74 -4.63 4.25
N LEU A 32 -2.72 -4.18 4.98
CA LEU A 32 -1.66 -3.32 4.44
C LEU A 32 -0.90 -4.01 3.31
N GLU A 33 -0.61 -5.31 3.48
CA GLU A 33 0.05 -6.11 2.45
C GLU A 33 -0.83 -6.29 1.21
N HIS A 34 -2.14 -6.47 1.39
CA HIS A 34 -3.09 -6.57 0.29
C HIS A 34 -3.16 -5.26 -0.50
N VAL A 35 -3.28 -4.12 0.18
CA VAL A 35 -3.27 -2.79 -0.46
C VAL A 35 -1.97 -2.57 -1.23
N ALA A 36 -0.83 -2.93 -0.63
CA ALA A 36 0.48 -2.78 -1.25
C ALA A 36 0.66 -3.65 -2.51
N LYS A 37 0.17 -4.89 -2.50
CA LYS A 37 0.43 -5.86 -3.57
C LYS A 37 -0.66 -5.94 -4.64
N ALA A 38 -1.89 -5.54 -4.31
CA ALA A 38 -3.04 -5.66 -5.21
C ALA A 38 -3.62 -4.29 -5.55
N ASP A 39 -4.11 -3.55 -4.56
CA ASP A 39 -4.92 -2.35 -4.82
C ASP A 39 -4.11 -1.22 -5.46
N PHE A 40 -2.95 -0.86 -4.89
CA PHE A 40 -2.13 0.20 -5.44
C PHE A 40 -1.57 -0.12 -6.83
N PRO A 41 -1.02 -1.32 -7.10
CA PRO A 41 -0.63 -1.69 -8.46
C PRO A 41 -1.79 -1.67 -9.46
N LEU A 42 -2.99 -2.11 -9.04
CA LEU A 42 -4.18 -2.05 -9.89
C LEU A 42 -4.53 -0.60 -10.26
N ILE A 43 -4.56 0.28 -9.27
CA ILE A 43 -4.85 1.71 -9.48
C ILE A 43 -3.76 2.37 -10.32
N ALA A 44 -2.48 2.10 -10.04
CA ALA A 44 -1.35 2.59 -10.85
C ALA A 44 -1.47 2.18 -12.32
N GLY A 45 -1.93 0.95 -12.59
CA GLY A 45 -2.24 0.48 -13.95
C GLY A 45 -3.38 1.24 -14.63
N HIS A 46 -4.35 1.79 -13.88
CA HIS A 46 -5.36 2.69 -14.44
C HIS A 46 -4.76 4.03 -14.86
N TYR A 47 -3.83 4.59 -14.08
CA TYR A 47 -3.10 5.81 -14.46
C TYR A 47 -2.22 5.58 -15.68
N GLU A 48 -1.56 4.43 -15.79
CA GLU A 48 -0.78 4.06 -16.98
C GLU A 48 -1.66 4.02 -18.25
N LYS A 49 -2.82 3.38 -18.17
CA LYS A 49 -3.79 3.38 -19.29
C LYS A 49 -4.30 4.78 -19.65
N ALA A 50 -4.45 5.66 -18.66
CA ALA A 50 -4.84 7.04 -18.89
C ALA A 50 -3.73 7.82 -19.63
N ILE A 51 -2.48 7.65 -19.21
CA ILE A 51 -1.29 8.20 -19.88
C ILE A 51 -1.24 7.75 -21.35
N ASP A 52 -1.38 6.44 -21.59
CA ASP A 52 -1.39 5.88 -22.95
C ASP A 52 -2.53 6.43 -23.81
N SER A 53 -3.68 6.68 -23.20
CA SER A 53 -4.84 7.23 -23.92
C SER A 53 -4.61 8.69 -24.27
N CYS A 54 -4.06 9.49 -23.35
CA CYS A 54 -3.66 10.87 -23.64
C CYS A 54 -2.60 10.95 -24.74
N GLN A 55 -1.63 10.04 -24.75
CA GLN A 55 -0.61 9.99 -25.81
C GLN A 55 -1.24 9.67 -27.17
N ARG A 56 -2.12 8.66 -27.23
CA ARG A 56 -2.83 8.29 -28.48
C ARG A 56 -3.65 9.45 -29.05
N VAL A 57 -4.28 10.26 -28.20
CA VAL A 57 -5.02 11.45 -28.64
C VAL A 57 -4.07 12.49 -29.23
N LEU A 58 -2.92 12.73 -28.58
CA LEU A 58 -1.91 13.67 -29.08
C LEU A 58 -1.38 13.26 -30.46
N ASP A 59 -1.10 11.97 -30.67
CA ASP A 59 -0.58 11.45 -31.93
C ASP A 59 -1.55 11.68 -33.11
N GLY A 60 -2.87 11.66 -32.85
CA GLY A 60 -3.91 11.95 -33.85
C GLY A 60 -4.22 13.44 -34.04
N LEU A 61 -3.74 14.30 -33.14
CA LEU A 61 -4.14 15.70 -33.09
C LEU A 61 -3.54 16.54 -34.23
N GLY A 62 -2.31 16.24 -34.64
CA GLY A 62 -1.56 17.06 -35.61
C GLY A 62 -2.26 17.18 -36.96
N GLN A 63 -2.98 16.15 -37.40
CA GLN A 63 -3.80 16.20 -38.62
C GLN A 63 -5.18 16.81 -38.38
N ALA A 64 -5.78 16.59 -37.20
CA ALA A 64 -7.11 17.10 -36.88
C ALA A 64 -7.13 18.62 -36.66
N MET A 65 -6.04 19.19 -36.18
CA MET A 65 -5.88 20.63 -35.91
C MET A 65 -5.17 21.37 -37.06
N GLN A 66 -4.96 20.73 -38.22
CA GLN A 66 -4.40 21.42 -39.38
C GLN A 66 -5.39 22.46 -39.91
N ARG A 67 -5.06 23.73 -39.68
CA ARG A 67 -5.82 24.87 -40.18
C ARG A 67 -5.25 25.33 -41.53
N PRO A 68 -6.10 25.59 -42.55
CA PRO A 68 -5.63 26.16 -43.81
C PRO A 68 -4.93 27.51 -43.58
N ALA A 69 -3.81 27.72 -44.28
CA ALA A 69 -2.91 28.86 -44.05
C ALA A 69 -3.59 30.23 -44.23
N GLU A 70 -4.63 30.29 -45.07
CA GLU A 70 -5.47 31.49 -45.30
C GLU A 70 -6.16 32.02 -44.04
N PHE A 71 -6.35 31.17 -43.02
CA PHE A 71 -6.97 31.56 -41.76
C PHE A 71 -5.94 31.93 -40.67
N GLY A 72 -4.64 31.90 -40.98
CA GLY A 72 -3.56 32.20 -40.03
C GLY A 72 -3.21 31.03 -39.09
N PRO A 73 -2.27 31.24 -38.15
CA PRO A 73 -1.83 30.20 -37.21
C PRO A 73 -2.97 29.70 -36.31
N ASP A 74 -2.85 28.47 -35.83
CA ASP A 74 -3.80 27.88 -34.87
C ASP A 74 -3.51 28.40 -33.45
N PRO A 75 -4.42 29.17 -32.82
CA PRO A 75 -4.24 29.65 -31.46
C PRO A 75 -4.56 28.60 -30.38
N VAL A 76 -5.30 27.54 -30.72
CA VAL A 76 -5.79 26.51 -29.80
C VAL A 76 -4.76 25.40 -29.61
N LEU A 77 -4.08 25.00 -30.68
CA LEU A 77 -3.10 23.91 -30.63
C LEU A 77 -2.01 24.12 -29.55
N PRO A 78 -1.35 25.29 -29.43
CA PRO A 78 -0.35 25.49 -28.38
C PRO A 78 -0.92 25.41 -26.96
N ALA A 79 -2.13 25.95 -26.75
CA ALA A 79 -2.80 25.90 -25.45
C ALA A 79 -3.20 24.47 -25.08
N TYR A 80 -3.66 23.68 -26.05
CA TYR A 80 -3.92 22.26 -25.87
C TYR A 80 -2.65 21.49 -25.50
N LEU A 81 -1.54 21.72 -26.19
CA LEU A 81 -0.27 21.03 -25.92
C LEU A 81 0.21 21.31 -24.49
N ALA A 82 0.15 22.56 -24.04
CA ALA A 82 0.53 22.91 -22.66
C ALA A 82 -0.37 22.25 -21.60
N LEU A 83 -1.69 22.17 -21.87
CA LEU A 83 -2.62 21.47 -20.98
C LEU A 83 -2.36 19.96 -20.97
N HIS A 84 -2.10 19.37 -22.15
CA HIS A 84 -1.77 17.96 -22.29
C HIS A 84 -0.52 17.59 -21.50
N ASP A 85 0.56 18.35 -21.64
CA ASP A 85 1.81 18.13 -20.90
C ASP A 85 1.59 18.19 -19.38
N THR A 86 0.82 19.18 -18.92
CA THR A 86 0.49 19.35 -17.49
C THR A 86 -0.31 18.15 -16.98
N MET A 87 -1.31 17.69 -17.74
CA MET A 87 -2.12 16.53 -17.39
C MET A 87 -1.30 15.24 -17.35
N ILE A 88 -0.44 15.02 -18.35
CA ILE A 88 0.46 13.85 -18.40
C ILE A 88 1.37 13.83 -17.18
N GLU A 89 1.96 14.97 -16.83
CA GLU A 89 2.85 15.05 -15.67
C GLU A 89 2.10 14.73 -14.37
N PHE A 90 0.90 15.28 -14.17
CA PHE A 90 0.08 14.97 -12.99
C PHE A 90 -0.26 13.48 -12.89
N LEU A 91 -0.61 12.83 -14.00
CA LEU A 91 -0.90 11.40 -14.04
C LEU A 91 0.35 10.57 -13.70
N LYS A 92 1.51 10.93 -14.26
CA LYS A 92 2.80 10.26 -13.98
C LYS A 92 3.19 10.38 -12.52
N GLN A 93 3.11 11.58 -11.95
CA GLN A 93 3.41 11.83 -10.54
C GLN A 93 2.48 11.03 -9.63
N THR A 94 1.19 11.00 -9.93
CA THR A 94 0.22 10.25 -9.14
C THR A 94 0.49 8.74 -9.19
N LYS A 95 0.76 8.19 -10.38
CA LYS A 95 1.19 6.79 -10.53
C LYS A 95 2.44 6.50 -9.72
N SER A 96 3.48 7.32 -9.85
CA SER A 96 4.74 7.14 -9.13
C SER A 96 4.55 7.20 -7.61
N ASN A 97 3.66 8.06 -7.10
CA ASN A 97 3.35 8.14 -5.68
C ASN A 97 2.65 6.88 -5.16
N LEU A 98 1.74 6.30 -5.96
CA LEU A 98 1.10 5.02 -5.64
C LEU A 98 2.11 3.87 -5.60
N ASP A 99 2.99 3.78 -6.60
CA ASP A 99 4.07 2.79 -6.67
C ASP A 99 5.01 2.91 -5.45
N ALA A 100 5.41 4.14 -5.11
CA ALA A 100 6.27 4.40 -3.95
C ALA A 100 5.58 4.03 -2.62
N THR A 101 4.28 4.36 -2.48
CA THR A 101 3.52 4.04 -1.28
C THR A 101 3.33 2.53 -1.13
N ALA A 102 3.10 1.81 -2.23
CA ALA A 102 3.03 0.34 -2.24
C ALA A 102 4.33 -0.29 -1.69
N VAL A 103 5.48 0.18 -2.17
CA VAL A 103 6.80 -0.27 -1.69
C VAL A 103 6.98 0.04 -0.20
N ALA A 104 6.62 1.24 0.23
CA ALA A 104 6.72 1.65 1.64
C ALA A 104 5.85 0.77 2.54
N LEU A 105 4.59 0.53 2.16
CA LEU A 105 3.67 -0.33 2.91
C LEU A 105 4.18 -1.76 3.02
N HIS A 106 4.62 -2.34 1.90
CA HIS A 106 5.18 -3.69 1.89
C HIS A 106 6.39 -3.81 2.84
N ARG A 107 7.29 -2.81 2.81
CA ARG A 107 8.45 -2.78 3.70
C ARG A 107 8.05 -2.66 5.17
N THR A 108 7.06 -1.83 5.48
CA THR A 108 6.51 -1.70 6.84
C THR A 108 5.94 -3.03 7.34
N VAL A 109 5.18 -3.75 6.50
CA VAL A 109 4.66 -5.08 6.85
C VAL A 109 5.79 -6.04 7.19
N GLN A 110 6.85 -6.10 6.38
CA GLN A 110 8.01 -6.95 6.64
C GLN A 110 8.70 -6.61 7.96
N ILE A 111 8.86 -5.32 8.28
CA ILE A 111 9.47 -4.87 9.53
C ILE A 111 8.67 -5.35 10.73
N TYR A 112 7.35 -5.14 10.74
CA TYR A 112 6.50 -5.56 11.84
C TYR A 112 6.43 -7.08 11.97
N ALA A 113 6.32 -7.81 10.86
CA ALA A 113 6.30 -9.27 10.88
C ALA A 113 7.61 -9.87 11.42
N ASN A 114 8.76 -9.27 11.08
CA ASN A 114 10.05 -9.70 11.62
C ASN A 114 10.18 -9.38 13.11
N ALA A 115 9.75 -8.19 13.54
CA ALA A 115 9.76 -7.82 14.95
C ALA A 115 8.88 -8.75 15.81
N ASP A 116 7.70 -9.11 15.31
CA ASP A 116 6.80 -10.06 15.97
C ASP A 116 7.43 -11.45 16.10
N ARG A 117 8.08 -11.95 15.03
CA ARG A 117 8.82 -13.22 15.06
C ARG A 117 9.97 -13.19 16.08
N THR A 118 10.79 -12.15 16.07
CA THR A 118 11.90 -12.03 17.04
C THR A 118 11.38 -11.96 18.48
N ALA A 119 10.25 -11.29 18.72
CA ALA A 119 9.64 -11.26 20.05
C ALA A 119 9.11 -12.63 20.48
N ALA A 120 8.53 -13.40 19.55
CA ALA A 120 8.09 -14.77 19.80
C ALA A 120 9.28 -15.69 20.12
N ASP A 121 10.37 -15.63 19.34
CA ASP A 121 11.58 -16.42 19.55
C ASP A 121 12.21 -16.14 20.93
N GLU A 122 12.28 -14.86 21.35
CA GLU A 122 12.77 -14.49 22.68
C GLU A 122 11.84 -14.93 23.81
N LEU A 123 10.52 -14.92 23.58
CA LEU A 123 9.55 -15.45 24.56
C LEU A 123 9.73 -16.96 24.72
N ASP A 124 9.82 -17.70 23.62
CA ASP A 124 10.03 -19.15 23.62
C ASP A 124 11.34 -19.53 24.30
N ARG A 125 12.42 -18.77 24.05
CA ARG A 125 13.70 -18.94 24.74
C ARG A 125 13.53 -18.77 26.26
N LYS A 126 12.88 -17.68 26.70
CA LYS A 126 12.64 -17.42 28.13
C LYS A 126 11.76 -18.48 28.80
N VAL A 127 10.74 -18.99 28.11
CA VAL A 127 9.88 -20.08 28.61
C VAL A 127 10.66 -21.40 28.76
N ASN A 128 11.67 -21.62 27.92
CA ASN A 128 12.54 -22.78 28.02
C ASN A 128 13.62 -22.64 29.11
N ASP A 129 14.13 -21.42 29.32
CA ASP A 129 15.17 -21.11 30.30
C ASP A 129 14.61 -20.94 31.74
N ASP A 130 13.33 -20.60 31.90
CA ASP A 130 12.68 -20.38 33.20
C ASP A 130 11.48 -21.33 33.43
N PRO A 131 11.60 -22.32 34.34
CA PRO A 131 10.52 -23.26 34.65
C PRO A 131 9.32 -22.63 35.36
N GLU A 132 9.42 -21.41 35.94
CA GLU A 132 8.25 -20.71 36.50
C GLU A 132 7.32 -20.16 35.40
N LEU A 133 7.85 -19.91 34.20
CA LEU A 133 7.08 -19.49 33.02
C LEU A 133 6.41 -20.67 32.27
N ARG A 134 6.78 -21.93 32.58
CA ARG A 134 6.17 -23.13 31.99
C ARG A 134 4.76 -23.43 32.48
N GLY A 135 4.28 -22.70 33.48
CA GLY A 135 3.03 -22.99 34.18
C GLY A 135 3.19 -24.23 35.07
N LYS A 136 2.84 -24.09 36.35
CA LYS A 136 2.61 -25.27 37.20
C LYS A 136 1.47 -26.06 36.56
N ARG A 137 1.79 -27.27 36.08
CA ARG A 137 0.83 -28.27 35.61
C ARG A 137 -0.19 -28.60 36.69
#